data_AF-A0A9C7Z520-F1
#
_entry.id   AF-A0A9C7Z520-F1
#
_cell.length_a   1.000
_cell.length_b   1.000
_cell.length_c   1.000
_cell.angle_alpha   90.00
_cell.angle_beta   90.00
_cell.angle_gamma   90.00
#
_symmetry.space_group_name_H-M   'P 1'
#
loop_
_entity.id
_entity.type
_entity.pdbx_description
1 polymer ?
#
loop_
_entity_poly.entity_id
_entity_poly.type
_entity_poly.pdbx_seq_one_letter_code
_entity_poly.pdbx_strand_id
1 'polypeptide(L)' 'LELAQIHMLREKGLEINVYTVNGEQEMRRFIAAGVTGLFTDFPQRLAAILHEDEEQTDG' A
#
# COMPACT_ATOMS: atom_id res chain seq x y z
N LEU A 1 12.42 2.78 -2.58
CA LEU A 1 12.53 2.12 -1.26
C LEU A 1 12.23 0.66 -1.48
N GLU A 2 13.10 -0.23 -1.00
CA GLU A 2 12.81 -1.66 -1.05
C GLU A 2 11.71 -2.00 -0.04
N LEU A 3 10.86 -3.00 -0.36
CA LEU A 3 9.71 -3.37 0.48
C LEU A 3 10.12 -3.71 1.93
N ALA A 4 11.27 -4.38 2.10
CA ALA A 4 11.83 -4.70 3.40
C ALA A 4 12.19 -3.46 4.25
N GLN A 5 12.58 -2.36 3.60
CA GLN A 5 12.89 -1.11 4.30
C GLN A 5 11.63 -0.43 4.81
N ILE A 6 10.53 -0.51 4.04
CA ILE A 6 9.23 0.03 4.45
C ILE A 6 8.77 -0.65 5.73
N HIS A 7 8.80 -1.98 5.77
CA HIS A 7 8.42 -2.75 6.95
C HIS A 7 9.24 -2.35 8.19
N MET A 8 10.57 -2.32 8.07
CA MET A 8 11.47 -1.95 9.17
C MET A 8 11.20 -0.53 9.71
N LEU A 9 10.87 0.43 8.84
CA LEU A 9 10.57 1.80 9.25
C LEU A 9 9.21 1.91 9.94
N ARG A 10 8.22 1.12 9.50
CA ARG A 10 6.90 1.02 10.14
C ARG A 10 7.00 0.41 11.54
N GLU A 11 7.82 -0.62 11.73
CA GLU A 11 8.08 -1.20 13.07
C GLU A 11 8.71 -0.18 14.03
N LYS A 12 9.44 0.81 13.52
CA LYS A 12 10.00 1.92 14.31
C LYS A 12 8.99 3.05 14.58
N GLY A 13 7.73 2.88 14.18
CA GLY A 13 6.65 3.85 14.37
C GLY A 13 6.68 5.04 13.40
N LEU A 14 7.46 4.95 12.31
CA LEU A 14 7.49 6.00 11.29
C LEU A 14 6.34 5.82 10.29
N GLU A 15 5.72 6.92 9.87
CA GLU A 15 4.76 6.91 8.77
C GLU A 15 5.48 6.95 7.43
N ILE A 16 5.00 6.14 6.48
CA ILE A 16 5.63 6.02 5.15
C ILE A 16 4.58 6.23 4.09
N ASN A 17 4.72 7.32 3.34
CA ASN A 17 3.84 7.65 2.22
C ASN A 17 4.62 7.52 0.91
N VAL A 18 4.02 6.89 -0.11
CA VAL A 18 4.64 6.68 -1.43
C VAL A 18 3.92 7.47 -2.53
N TYR A 19 4.70 8.06 -3.44
CA TYR A 19 4.25 8.95 -4.51
C TYR A 19 5.07 8.68 -5.79
N THR A 20 4.53 8.68 -7.01
CA THR A 20 3.15 8.38 -7.44
C THR A 20 3.18 6.96 -8.00
N VAL A 21 2.31 6.07 -7.51
CA VAL A 21 2.28 4.66 -7.90
C VAL A 21 1.05 4.42 -8.77
N ASN A 22 1.25 4.00 -10.02
CA ASN A 22 0.16 3.88 -11.00
C ASN A 22 -0.12 2.43 -11.42
N GLY A 23 0.79 1.50 -11.13
CA GLY A 23 0.63 0.08 -11.43
C GLY A 23 -0.04 -0.67 -10.28
N GLU A 24 -1.11 -1.42 -10.57
CA GLU A 24 -1.87 -2.16 -9.55
C GLU A 24 -1.01 -3.19 -8.79
N GLN A 25 -0.13 -3.91 -9.50
CA GLN A 25 0.77 -4.87 -8.85
C GLN A 25 1.71 -4.19 -7.86
N GLU A 26 2.16 -2.98 -8.17
CA GLU A 26 3.03 -2.21 -7.30
C GLU A 26 2.27 -1.62 -6.11
N MET A 27 1.03 -1.13 -6.33
CA MET A 27 0.14 -0.71 -5.25
C MET A 27 -0.04 -1.83 -4.22
N ARG A 28 -0.41 -3.04 -4.65
CA ARG A 28 -0.59 -4.21 -3.77
C ARG A 28 0.67 -4.53 -2.97
N ARG A 29 1.84 -4.48 -3.60
CA ARG A 29 3.12 -4.72 -2.92
C ARG A 29 3.40 -3.68 -1.83
N PHE A 30 3.15 -2.40 -2.09
CA PHE A 30 3.35 -1.35 -1.10
C PHE A 30 2.34 -1.41 0.04
N ILE A 31 1.06 -1.68 -0.26
CA ILE A 31 0.01 -1.91 0.73
C ILE A 31 0.40 -3.07 1.65
N ALA A 32 0.77 -4.22 1.08
CA ALA A 32 1.22 -5.39 1.84
C ALA A 32 2.50 -5.12 2.66
N ALA A 33 3.37 -4.22 2.21
CA ALA A 33 4.55 -3.80 2.97
C ALA A 33 4.23 -2.83 4.12
N GLY A 34 2.99 -2.36 4.24
CA GLY A 34 2.50 -1.55 5.36
C GLY A 34 2.70 -0.05 5.20
N VAL A 35 2.75 0.48 3.96
CA VAL A 35 2.73 1.94 3.75
C VAL A 35 1.52 2.57 4.44
N THR A 36 1.70 3.78 4.94
CA THR A 36 0.65 4.57 5.60
C THR A 36 -0.23 5.28 4.58
N GLY A 37 0.32 5.63 3.42
CA GLY A 37 -0.40 6.30 2.36
C GLY A 37 0.21 6.03 0.98
N LEU A 38 -0.65 6.00 -0.03
CA LEU A 38 -0.26 5.81 -1.42
C LEU A 38 -0.96 6.86 -2.29
N PHE A 39 -0.18 7.56 -3.10
CA PHE A 39 -0.68 8.55 -4.04
C PHE A 39 -0.64 7.99 -5.46
N THR A 40 -1.73 8.16 -6.20
CA THR A 40 -1.92 7.63 -7.55
C THR A 40 -2.76 8.56 -8.40
N ASP A 41 -2.53 8.55 -9.71
CA ASP A 41 -3.40 9.18 -10.69
C ASP A 41 -4.66 8.33 -11.00
N PHE A 42 -4.71 7.09 -10.50
CA PHE A 42 -5.80 6.14 -10.72
C PHE A 42 -6.49 5.75 -9.40
N PRO A 43 -7.13 6.68 -8.67
CA PRO A 43 -7.75 6.41 -7.37
C PRO A 43 -8.80 5.31 -7.42
N GLN A 44 -9.51 5.16 -8.56
CA GLN A 44 -10.48 4.09 -8.77
C GLN A 44 -9.87 2.69 -8.72
N ARG A 45 -8.61 2.52 -9.16
CA ARG A 45 -7.91 1.23 -9.09
C ARG A 45 -7.50 0.91 -7.66
N LEU A 46 -6.97 1.92 -6.96
CA LEU A 46 -6.62 1.79 -5.56
C LEU A 46 -7.84 1.44 -4.70
N ALA A 47 -8.98 2.10 -4.94
CA ALA A 47 -10.22 1.81 -4.23
C ALA A 47 -10.68 0.35 -4.44
N ALA A 48 -10.63 -0.17 -5.66
CA ALA A 48 -10.96 -1.57 -5.94
C ALA A 48 -10.04 -2.55 -5.19
N ILE A 49 -8.72 -2.28 -5.18
CA ILE A 49 -7.73 -3.10 -4.46
C ILE A 49 -8.04 -3.14 -2.95
N LEU A 50 -8.33 -1.98 -2.34
CA LEU A 50 -8.61 -1.90 -0.90
C LEU A 50 -9.90 -2.64 -0.51
N HIS A 51 -10.94 -2.55 -1.33
CA HIS A 51 -12.18 -3.29 -1.10
C HIS A 51 -12.00 -4.81 -1.17
N GLU A 52 -11.19 -5.30 -2.13
CA GLU A 52 -10.87 -6.73 -2.24
C GLU A 52 -10.11 -7.28 -1.02
N ASP A 53 -9.27 -6.46 -0.39
CA ASP A 53 -8.51 -6.85 0.80
C ASP A 53 -9.40 -6.90 2.06
N GLU A 54 -10.36 -5.96 2.20
CA GLU A 54 -11.33 -5.94 3.30
C GLU A 54 -12.21 -7.20 3.31
N GLU A 55 -12.74 -7.59 2.15
CA GLU A 55 -13.60 -8.78 1.99
C GLU A 55 -12.87 -10.09 2.35
N GLN A 56 -11.54 -10.13 2.29
CA GLN A 56 -10.73 -11.28 2.67
C GLN A 56 -10.44 -11.38 4.16
N THR A 57 -10.54 -10.28 4.91
CA THR A 57 -10.26 -10.26 6.36
C THR A 57 -11.43 -10.68 7.25
N ASP A 58 -12.65 -10.74 6.69
CA ASP A 58 -13.88 -11.15 7.38
C ASP A 58 -14.24 -12.64 7.18
N GLY A 59 -13.30 -13.46 6.69
CA GLY A 59 -13.46 -14.90 6.41
C GLY A 59 -12.78 -15.85 7.39
#